data_AF-A0A110B0L2-F1
#
_entry.id   AF-A0A110B0L2-F1
#
_cell.length_a   1.000
_cell.length_b   1.000
_cell.length_c   1.000
_cell.angle_alpha   90.00
_cell.angle_beta   90.00
_cell.angle_gamma   90.00
#
_symmetry.space_group_name_H-M   'P 1'
#
loop_
_entity.id
_entity.type
_entity.pdbx_description
1 polymer ?
#
loop_
_entity_poly.entity_id
_entity_poly.type
_entity_poly.pdbx_seq_one_letter_code
_entity_poly.pdbx_strand_id
1 'polypeptide(L)'
;MIIIEKGAKVNLPKEYHLVNNICAHLYDHITEILADSYYSEMRSTNIVFGEDEELKKKFIEKKELALDILKSSNKNDDLEIVLTKHIVMSIISDMVNFIYESMIIAQKGKMSVAFALVRKPFTDQLLILEQILVDRKDFIDRFFHKGNPEDYDPSSHKLNKKQIIKNALSKLELSVFDPELIFELREESKY
;
A
#
# COMPACT_ATOMS: atom_id res chain seq x y z
N MET A 1 19.08 -8.09 9.90
CA MET A 1 19.40 -6.69 9.58
C MET A 1 19.63 -6.62 8.09
N ILE A 2 18.94 -5.73 7.38
CA ILE A 2 19.00 -5.61 5.92
C ILE A 2 20.19 -4.76 5.44
N ILE A 3 20.74 -3.91 6.31
CA ILE A 3 22.00 -3.20 6.02
C ILE A 3 23.15 -4.21 6.01
N ILE A 4 23.97 -4.16 4.97
CA ILE A 4 25.20 -4.95 4.83
C ILE A 4 26.35 -4.11 5.39
N GLU A 5 26.83 -4.48 6.56
CA GLU A 5 28.00 -3.86 7.19
C GLU A 5 29.32 -4.31 6.55
N LYS A 6 30.36 -3.50 6.75
CA LYS A 6 31.70 -3.82 6.24
C LYS A 6 32.22 -5.11 6.90
N GLY A 7 32.46 -6.13 6.09
CA GLY A 7 32.93 -7.44 6.56
C GLY A 7 31.81 -8.44 6.87
N ALA A 8 30.54 -8.06 6.65
CA ALA A 8 29.42 -8.99 6.75
C ALA A 8 29.57 -10.15 5.76
N LYS A 9 29.29 -11.37 6.23
CA LYS A 9 29.33 -12.58 5.39
C LYS A 9 28.01 -12.72 4.65
N VAL A 10 27.92 -12.10 3.48
CA VAL A 10 26.78 -12.19 2.55
C VAL A 10 27.20 -12.79 1.22
N ASN A 11 26.26 -13.46 0.55
CA ASN A 11 26.46 -14.07 -0.77
C ASN A 11 26.17 -13.08 -1.92
N LEU A 12 25.63 -11.90 -1.62
CA LEU A 12 25.42 -10.83 -2.59
C LEU A 12 26.78 -10.25 -3.05
N PRO A 13 27.03 -10.09 -4.37
CA PRO A 13 28.26 -9.49 -4.87
C PRO A 13 28.49 -8.07 -4.34
N LYS A 14 29.77 -7.70 -4.14
CA LYS A 14 30.16 -6.43 -3.52
C LYS A 14 29.64 -5.20 -4.29
N GLU A 15 29.53 -5.29 -5.61
CA GLU A 15 28.99 -4.20 -6.44
C GLU A 15 27.55 -3.80 -6.06
N TYR A 16 26.75 -4.71 -5.50
CA TYR A 16 25.37 -4.45 -5.12
C TYR A 16 25.18 -4.04 -3.65
N HIS A 17 26.25 -4.03 -2.84
CA HIS A 17 26.13 -3.72 -1.40
C HIS A 17 25.65 -2.29 -1.17
N LEU A 18 26.14 -1.33 -1.97
CA LEU A 18 25.72 0.06 -1.89
C LEU A 18 24.22 0.20 -2.17
N VAL A 19 23.75 -0.40 -3.27
CA VAL A 19 22.34 -0.35 -3.68
C VAL A 19 21.45 -1.03 -2.63
N ASN A 20 21.85 -2.19 -2.12
CA ASN A 20 21.14 -2.84 -1.02
C ASN A 20 20.99 -1.92 0.20
N ASN A 21 22.06 -1.21 0.58
CA ASN A 21 22.02 -0.34 1.75
C ASN A 21 21.16 0.91 1.51
N ILE A 22 21.15 1.45 0.29
CA ILE A 22 20.19 2.50 -0.09
C ILE A 22 18.75 1.99 0.05
N CYS A 23 18.44 0.81 -0.48
CA CYS A 23 17.13 0.19 -0.32
C CYS A 23 16.78 -0.06 1.15
N ALA A 24 17.76 -0.42 1.98
CA ALA A 24 17.55 -0.62 3.41
C ALA A 24 17.14 0.67 4.12
N HIS A 25 17.78 1.80 3.79
CA HIS A 25 17.38 3.10 4.33
C HIS A 25 15.98 3.52 3.87
N LEU A 26 15.64 3.29 2.60
CA LEU A 26 14.28 3.55 2.10
C LEU A 26 13.24 2.67 2.80
N TYR A 27 13.57 1.40 3.03
CA TYR A 27 12.74 0.48 3.80
C TYR A 27 12.50 1.02 5.21
N ASP A 28 13.55 1.45 5.91
CA ASP A 28 13.45 1.96 7.28
C ASP A 28 12.45 3.14 7.34
N HIS A 29 12.56 4.10 6.42
CA HIS A 29 11.62 5.22 6.33
C HIS A 29 10.17 4.78 6.13
N ILE A 30 9.91 3.76 5.30
CA ILE A 30 8.55 3.24 5.09
C ILE A 30 8.04 2.55 6.36
N THR A 31 8.89 1.79 7.05
CA THR A 31 8.49 1.13 8.30
C THR A 31 8.26 2.11 9.45
N GLU A 32 8.98 3.24 9.46
CA GLU A 32 8.77 4.32 10.42
C GLU A 32 7.34 4.87 10.33
N ILE A 33 6.78 5.00 9.11
CA ILE A 33 5.38 5.41 8.90
C ILE A 33 4.40 4.46 9.60
N LEU A 34 4.73 3.17 9.67
CA LEU A 34 3.90 2.15 10.31
C LEU A 34 4.07 2.14 11.83
N ALA A 35 5.29 2.30 12.32
CA ALA A 35 5.64 2.08 13.73
C ALA A 35 5.62 3.35 14.59
N ASP A 36 6.03 4.49 14.03
CA ASP A 36 6.17 5.73 14.81
C ASP A 36 4.79 6.32 15.15
N SER A 37 4.68 6.74 16.41
CA SER A 37 3.53 7.46 16.96
C SER A 37 3.26 8.80 16.26
N TYR A 38 4.28 9.43 15.69
CA TYR A 38 4.16 10.66 14.91
C TYR A 38 3.16 10.51 13.76
N TYR A 39 3.14 9.34 13.11
CA TYR A 39 2.21 9.05 12.02
C TYR A 39 0.86 8.47 12.48
N SER A 40 0.52 8.57 13.77
CA SER A 40 -0.73 8.01 14.31
C SER A 40 -2.00 8.59 13.69
N GLU A 41 -1.98 9.86 13.27
CA GLU A 41 -3.09 10.50 12.55
C GLU A 41 -3.36 9.88 11.17
N MET A 42 -2.36 9.25 10.56
CA MET A 42 -2.55 8.49 9.31
C MET A 42 -3.32 7.18 9.56
N ARG A 43 -3.38 6.71 10.81
CA ARG A 43 -4.06 5.47 11.23
C ARG A 43 -5.40 5.72 11.92
N SER A 44 -5.64 6.93 12.44
CA SER A 44 -6.88 7.28 13.14
C SER A 44 -7.78 8.16 12.28
N THR A 45 -9.10 8.09 12.50
CA THR A 45 -10.07 9.00 11.86
C THR A 45 -10.98 9.55 12.94
N ASN A 46 -11.12 10.88 12.96
CA ASN A 46 -12.02 11.56 13.86
C ASN A 46 -13.37 11.70 13.18
N ILE A 47 -14.40 11.07 13.75
CA ILE A 47 -15.77 11.15 13.26
C ILE A 47 -16.55 12.13 14.14
N VAL A 48 -17.12 13.16 13.52
CA VAL A 48 -17.91 14.16 14.24
C VAL A 48 -19.38 13.76 14.22
N PHE A 49 -19.92 13.46 15.41
CA PHE A 49 -21.31 13.04 15.59
C PHE A 49 -22.31 14.20 15.64
N GLY A 50 -21.86 15.44 15.90
CA GLY A 50 -22.74 16.60 16.04
C GLY A 50 -23.75 16.39 17.19
N GLU A 51 -25.02 16.72 16.93
CA GLU A 51 -26.15 16.52 17.86
C GLU A 51 -26.84 15.14 17.71
N ASP A 52 -26.30 14.23 16.89
CA ASP A 52 -26.88 12.91 16.67
C ASP A 52 -26.55 11.95 17.85
N GLU A 53 -27.35 12.09 18.91
CA GLU A 53 -27.23 11.26 20.12
C GLU A 53 -27.56 9.78 19.86
N GLU A 54 -28.34 9.46 18.83
CA GLU A 54 -28.64 8.06 18.48
C GLU A 54 -27.40 7.37 17.89
N LEU A 55 -26.71 8.04 16.96
CA LEU A 55 -25.47 7.55 16.38
C LEU A 55 -24.38 7.37 17.44
N LYS A 56 -24.22 8.37 18.32
CA LYS A 56 -23.28 8.32 19.44
C LYS A 56 -23.56 7.15 20.37
N LYS A 57 -24.83 6.88 20.67
CA LYS A 57 -25.25 5.72 21.48
C LYS A 57 -24.87 4.40 20.81
N LYS A 58 -25.10 4.24 19.50
CA LYS A 58 -24.71 3.03 18.75
C LYS A 58 -23.20 2.75 18.86
N PHE A 59 -22.36 3.78 18.73
CA PHE A 59 -20.90 3.65 18.89
C PHE A 59 -20.45 3.32 20.32
N ILE A 60 -21.09 3.88 21.35
CA ILE A 60 -20.76 3.62 22.75
C ILE A 60 -21.18 2.20 23.16
N GLU A 61 -22.35 1.75 22.72
CA GLU A 61 -22.87 0.42 23.06
C GLU A 61 -22.07 -0.73 22.42
N LYS A 62 -21.36 -0.47 21.31
CA LYS A 62 -20.50 -1.44 20.60
C LYS A 62 -21.19 -2.77 20.26
N LYS A 63 -22.51 -2.75 20.06
CA LYS A 63 -23.31 -3.93 19.68
C LYS A 63 -23.18 -4.29 18.21
N GLU A 64 -22.84 -3.31 17.38
CA GLU A 64 -22.65 -3.42 15.94
C GLU A 64 -21.22 -3.04 15.58
N LEU A 65 -20.73 -3.49 14.43
CA LEU A 65 -19.42 -3.09 13.92
C LEU A 65 -19.47 -1.61 13.52
N ALA A 66 -18.40 -0.88 13.83
CA ALA A 66 -18.30 0.56 13.56
C ALA A 66 -18.59 0.92 12.08
N LEU A 67 -18.15 0.08 11.14
CA LEU A 67 -18.38 0.30 9.71
C LEU A 67 -19.86 0.14 9.32
N ASP A 68 -20.58 -0.79 9.94
CA ASP A 68 -22.01 -1.00 9.70
C ASP A 68 -22.85 0.16 10.24
N ILE A 69 -22.43 0.72 11.38
CA ILE A 69 -23.04 1.91 11.96
C ILE A 69 -22.86 3.12 11.01
N LEU A 70 -21.66 3.32 10.44
CA LEU A 70 -21.42 4.41 9.48
C LEU A 70 -22.24 4.23 8.19
N LYS A 71 -22.30 3.00 7.68
CA LYS A 71 -23.07 2.66 6.48
C LYS A 71 -24.56 2.89 6.66
N SER A 72 -25.13 2.42 7.77
CA SER A 72 -26.57 2.58 8.06
C SER A 72 -26.97 4.02 8.38
N SER A 73 -26.03 4.84 8.83
CA SER A 73 -26.26 6.25 9.20
C SER A 73 -25.94 7.24 8.07
N ASN A 74 -25.76 6.75 6.84
CA ASN A 74 -25.46 7.54 5.64
C ASN A 74 -24.18 8.42 5.75
N LYS A 75 -23.22 8.03 6.60
CA LYS A 75 -21.92 8.69 6.80
C LYS A 75 -20.87 8.14 5.83
N ASN A 76 -21.19 8.15 4.54
CA ASN A 76 -20.38 7.47 3.51
C ASN A 76 -18.98 8.10 3.36
N ASP A 77 -18.85 9.42 3.47
CA ASP A 77 -17.53 10.07 3.38
C ASP A 77 -16.60 9.63 4.54
N ASP A 78 -17.13 9.54 5.77
CA ASP A 78 -16.36 9.07 6.93
C ASP A 78 -15.98 7.59 6.78
N LEU A 79 -16.92 6.77 6.32
CA LEU A 79 -16.68 5.36 6.01
C LEU A 79 -15.57 5.19 4.97
N GLU A 80 -15.63 5.93 3.86
CA GLU A 80 -14.63 5.92 2.81
C GLU A 80 -13.24 6.28 3.34
N ILE A 81 -13.13 7.29 4.20
CA ILE A 81 -11.85 7.71 4.81
C ILE A 81 -11.31 6.59 5.71
N VAL A 82 -12.15 6.02 6.58
CA VAL A 82 -11.74 4.93 7.48
C VAL A 82 -11.25 3.72 6.68
N LEU A 83 -12.03 3.28 5.68
CA LEU A 83 -11.67 2.16 4.82
C LEU A 83 -10.37 2.42 4.06
N THR A 84 -10.22 3.62 3.50
CA THR A 84 -9.00 3.99 2.75
C THR A 84 -7.76 3.93 3.63
N LYS A 85 -7.79 4.57 4.80
CA LYS A 85 -6.64 4.54 5.73
C LYS A 85 -6.31 3.11 6.14
N HIS A 86 -7.33 2.30 6.45
CA HIS A 86 -7.13 0.91 6.81
C HIS A 86 -6.51 0.07 5.68
N ILE A 87 -7.01 0.20 4.45
CA ILE A 87 -6.51 -0.50 3.27
C ILE A 87 -5.07 -0.09 2.97
N VAL A 88 -4.79 1.22 2.92
CA VAL A 88 -3.44 1.75 2.65
C VAL A 88 -2.43 1.23 3.68
N MET A 89 -2.73 1.34 4.98
CA MET A 89 -1.81 0.89 6.02
C MET A 89 -1.60 -0.63 6.00
N SER A 90 -2.65 -1.41 5.69
CA SER A 90 -2.55 -2.86 5.54
C SER A 90 -1.67 -3.26 4.35
N ILE A 91 -1.85 -2.58 3.21
CA ILE A 91 -1.04 -2.81 2.01
C ILE A 91 0.43 -2.44 2.25
N ILE A 92 0.70 -1.28 2.86
CA ILE A 92 2.08 -0.86 3.17
C ILE A 92 2.72 -1.86 4.15
N SER A 93 1.98 -2.33 5.16
CA SER A 93 2.47 -3.37 6.08
C SER A 93 2.82 -4.68 5.37
N ASP A 94 1.98 -5.15 4.45
CA ASP A 94 2.27 -6.33 3.65
C ASP A 94 3.47 -6.09 2.71
N MET A 95 3.53 -4.92 2.04
CA MET A 95 4.66 -4.52 1.18
C MET A 95 6.00 -4.57 1.89
N VAL A 96 6.11 -3.98 3.09
CA VAL A 96 7.38 -3.96 3.83
C VAL A 96 7.82 -5.38 4.19
N ASN A 97 6.90 -6.27 4.56
CA ASN A 97 7.26 -7.67 4.87
C ASN A 97 7.82 -8.39 3.63
N PHE A 98 7.19 -8.23 2.46
CA PHE A 98 7.70 -8.81 1.21
C PHE A 98 9.07 -8.24 0.81
N ILE A 99 9.25 -6.92 0.93
CA ILE A 99 10.53 -6.25 0.61
C ILE A 99 11.62 -6.74 1.57
N TYR A 100 11.35 -6.80 2.87
CA TYR A 100 12.28 -7.29 3.87
C TYR A 100 12.76 -8.71 3.56
N GLU A 101 11.83 -9.64 3.36
CA GLU A 101 12.16 -11.03 3.04
C GLU A 101 12.92 -11.15 1.72
N SER A 102 12.52 -10.37 0.70
CA SER A 102 13.23 -10.33 -0.58
C SER A 102 14.70 -9.93 -0.40
N MET A 103 14.97 -8.85 0.35
CA MET A 103 16.34 -8.38 0.61
C MET A 103 17.16 -9.41 1.38
N ILE A 104 16.59 -10.04 2.41
CA ILE A 104 17.28 -11.08 3.18
C ILE A 104 17.61 -12.30 2.31
N ILE A 105 16.70 -12.71 1.43
CA ILE A 105 16.90 -13.83 0.51
C ILE A 105 17.93 -13.49 -0.58
N ALA A 106 17.95 -12.25 -1.07
CA ALA A 106 18.96 -11.75 -1.99
C ALA A 106 20.36 -11.78 -1.35
N GLN A 107 20.50 -11.39 -0.09
CA GLN A 107 21.75 -11.48 0.66
C GLN A 107 22.25 -12.92 0.84
N LYS A 108 21.34 -13.90 0.83
CA LYS A 108 21.66 -15.34 0.83
C LYS A 108 21.99 -15.88 -0.57
N GLY A 109 21.91 -15.07 -1.62
CA GLY A 109 22.26 -15.42 -2.99
C GLY A 109 21.14 -16.12 -3.77
N LYS A 110 19.92 -16.16 -3.25
CA LYS A 110 18.77 -16.84 -3.89
C LYS A 110 17.94 -15.87 -4.72
N MET A 111 18.54 -15.31 -5.79
CA MET A 111 17.97 -14.18 -6.54
C MET A 111 16.59 -14.46 -7.14
N SER A 112 16.35 -15.65 -7.69
CA SER A 112 15.02 -16.00 -8.24
C SER A 112 13.91 -15.95 -7.19
N VAL A 113 14.20 -16.37 -5.96
CA VAL A 113 13.24 -16.32 -4.84
C VAL A 113 13.05 -14.88 -4.35
N ALA A 114 14.14 -14.12 -4.25
CA ALA A 114 14.07 -12.70 -3.89
C ALA A 114 13.21 -11.92 -4.90
N PHE A 115 13.41 -12.17 -6.20
CA PHE A 115 12.64 -11.56 -7.27
C PHE A 115 11.16 -11.94 -7.22
N ALA A 116 10.85 -13.22 -6.99
CA ALA A 116 9.46 -13.67 -6.82
C ALA A 116 8.74 -12.96 -5.66
N LEU A 117 9.44 -12.70 -4.54
CA LEU A 117 8.88 -11.98 -3.40
C LEU A 117 8.65 -10.50 -3.70
N VAL A 118 9.58 -9.84 -4.39
CA VAL A 118 9.50 -8.39 -4.64
C VAL A 118 8.46 -8.03 -5.70
N ARG A 119 8.08 -8.99 -6.55
CA ARG A 119 7.08 -8.81 -7.60
C ARG A 119 5.75 -8.30 -7.04
N LYS A 120 5.21 -8.94 -6.00
CA LYS A 120 3.89 -8.59 -5.44
C LYS A 120 3.79 -7.12 -4.96
N PRO A 121 4.77 -6.57 -4.20
CA PRO A 121 4.86 -5.14 -3.90
C PRO A 121 4.71 -4.21 -5.09
N PHE A 122 5.42 -4.50 -6.18
CA PHE A 122 5.50 -3.57 -7.31
C PHE A 122 4.42 -3.80 -8.37
N THR A 123 3.89 -5.02 -8.51
CA THR A 123 2.86 -5.34 -9.51
C THR A 123 1.44 -5.13 -9.01
N ASP A 124 1.17 -5.52 -7.77
CA ASP A 124 -0.20 -5.61 -7.27
C ASP A 124 -0.44 -4.53 -6.22
N GLN A 125 0.39 -4.49 -5.18
CA GLN A 125 0.20 -3.59 -4.04
C GLN A 125 0.37 -2.13 -4.43
N LEU A 126 1.43 -1.80 -5.18
CA LEU A 126 1.64 -0.44 -5.70
C LEU A 126 0.51 0.00 -6.64
N LEU A 127 0.00 -0.90 -7.50
CA LEU A 127 -1.12 -0.60 -8.39
C LEU A 127 -2.40 -0.26 -7.61
N ILE A 128 -2.65 -0.95 -6.50
CA ILE A 128 -3.80 -0.63 -5.64
C ILE A 128 -3.61 0.75 -4.99
N LEU A 129 -2.41 1.06 -4.47
CA LEU A 129 -2.11 2.37 -3.89
C LEU A 129 -2.26 3.50 -4.91
N GLU A 130 -1.81 3.29 -6.15
CA GLU A 130 -1.98 4.25 -7.25
C GLU A 130 -3.46 4.48 -7.57
N GLN A 131 -4.30 3.43 -7.61
CA GLN A 131 -5.73 3.57 -7.83
C GLN A 131 -6.41 4.39 -6.73
N ILE A 132 -6.09 4.10 -5.47
CA ILE A 132 -6.59 4.86 -4.31
C ILE A 132 -6.15 6.33 -4.41
N LEU A 133 -4.91 6.59 -4.82
CA LEU A 133 -4.39 7.95 -4.99
C LEU A 133 -5.11 8.69 -6.12
N VAL A 134 -5.34 8.03 -7.26
CA VAL A 134 -5.99 8.61 -8.45
C VAL A 134 -7.46 8.91 -8.20
N ASP A 135 -8.22 7.97 -7.64
CA ASP A 135 -9.60 8.21 -7.25
C ASP A 135 -10.03 7.27 -6.12
N ARG A 136 -9.88 7.78 -4.89
CA ARG A 136 -10.28 7.08 -3.68
C ARG A 136 -11.76 6.72 -3.68
N LYS A 137 -12.63 7.64 -4.11
CA LYS A 137 -14.09 7.45 -4.02
C LYS A 137 -14.53 6.34 -4.95
N ASP A 138 -14.08 6.40 -6.20
CA ASP A 138 -14.36 5.35 -7.19
C ASP A 138 -13.79 3.99 -6.76
N PHE A 139 -12.57 3.96 -6.20
CA PHE A 139 -11.97 2.72 -5.70
C PHE A 139 -12.82 2.08 -4.60
N ILE A 140 -13.23 2.86 -3.58
CA ILE A 140 -14.04 2.34 -2.46
C ILE A 140 -15.44 1.95 -2.93
N ASP A 141 -16.05 2.71 -3.85
CA ASP A 141 -17.34 2.36 -4.44
C ASP A 141 -17.29 1.00 -5.17
N ARG A 142 -16.29 0.79 -6.03
CA ARG A 142 -16.09 -0.48 -6.73
C ARG A 142 -15.76 -1.63 -5.78
N PHE A 143 -14.88 -1.42 -4.80
CA PHE A 143 -14.39 -2.47 -3.91
C PHE A 143 -15.40 -2.85 -2.81
N PHE A 144 -16.07 -1.87 -2.21
CA PHE A 144 -16.86 -2.06 -0.98
C PHE A 144 -18.38 -1.94 -1.20
N HIS A 145 -18.83 -1.01 -2.05
CA HIS A 145 -20.26 -0.77 -2.24
C HIS A 145 -20.89 -1.64 -3.33
N LYS A 146 -20.23 -1.73 -4.50
CA LYS A 146 -20.65 -2.55 -5.64
C LYS A 146 -20.08 -3.97 -5.60
N GLY A 147 -18.98 -4.15 -4.85
CA GLY A 147 -18.06 -5.28 -4.94
C GLY A 147 -18.71 -6.65 -4.94
N ASN A 148 -19.01 -7.15 -6.14
CA ASN A 148 -19.14 -8.58 -6.38
C ASN A 148 -17.71 -9.12 -6.59
N PRO A 149 -17.19 -10.03 -5.73
CA PRO A 149 -15.81 -10.53 -5.82
C PRO A 149 -15.46 -11.16 -7.17
N GLU A 150 -16.46 -11.63 -7.91
CA GLU A 150 -16.29 -12.20 -9.26
C GLU A 150 -16.02 -11.12 -10.34
N ASP A 151 -16.45 -9.89 -10.11
CA ASP A 151 -16.44 -8.80 -11.11
C ASP A 151 -15.31 -7.77 -10.88
N TYR A 152 -14.69 -7.77 -9.68
CA TYR A 152 -13.69 -6.79 -9.30
C TYR A 152 -12.37 -7.40 -8.84
N ASP A 153 -11.43 -7.53 -9.78
CA ASP A 153 -10.03 -7.77 -9.50
C ASP A 153 -9.26 -6.43 -9.58
N PRO A 154 -8.82 -5.86 -8.46
CA PRO A 154 -8.08 -4.59 -8.45
C PRO A 154 -6.70 -4.69 -9.11
N SER A 155 -6.24 -5.91 -9.42
CA SER A 155 -5.01 -6.21 -10.17
C SER A 155 -5.29 -6.69 -11.61
N SER A 156 -6.54 -6.57 -12.07
CA SER A 156 -6.98 -7.11 -13.37
C SER A 156 -6.16 -6.57 -14.54
N HIS A 157 -5.88 -7.46 -15.51
CA HIS A 157 -5.22 -7.10 -16.76
C HIS A 157 -6.07 -6.22 -17.68
N LYS A 158 -7.38 -6.10 -17.40
CA LYS A 158 -8.29 -5.20 -18.14
C LYS A 158 -8.11 -3.73 -17.77
N LEU A 159 -7.41 -3.43 -16.67
CA LEU A 159 -7.14 -2.07 -16.24
C LEU A 159 -6.11 -1.41 -17.15
N ASN A 160 -6.33 -0.14 -17.50
CA ASN A 160 -5.32 0.67 -18.18
C ASN A 160 -4.27 1.14 -17.15
N LYS A 161 -3.39 0.21 -16.74
CA LYS A 161 -2.37 0.43 -15.70
C LYS A 161 -1.45 1.60 -16.01
N LYS A 162 -1.08 1.76 -17.29
CA LYS A 162 -0.23 2.87 -17.75
C LYS A 162 -0.88 4.22 -17.51
N GLN A 163 -2.19 4.35 -17.77
CA GLN A 163 -2.93 5.57 -17.47
C GLN A 163 -3.04 5.82 -15.96
N ILE A 164 -3.23 4.77 -15.16
CA ILE A 164 -3.25 4.86 -13.69
C ILE A 164 -1.91 5.40 -13.17
N ILE A 165 -0.78 4.83 -13.61
CA ILE A 165 0.57 5.29 -13.24
C ILE A 165 0.75 6.77 -13.61
N LYS A 166 0.38 7.16 -14.85
CA LYS A 166 0.48 8.55 -15.31
C LYS A 166 -0.34 9.52 -14.45
N ASN A 167 -1.56 9.13 -14.08
CA ASN A 167 -2.43 9.94 -13.22
C ASN A 167 -1.93 10.01 -11.77
N ALA A 168 -1.31 8.93 -11.27
CA ALA A 168 -0.72 8.90 -9.94
C ALA A 168 0.49 9.85 -9.88
N LEU A 169 1.39 9.77 -10.86
CA LEU A 169 2.56 10.64 -10.96
C LEU A 169 2.19 12.12 -11.12
N SER A 170 1.14 12.43 -11.88
CA SER A 170 0.66 13.80 -12.01
C SER A 170 0.11 14.34 -10.69
N LYS A 171 -0.56 13.52 -9.87
CA LYS A 171 -1.02 13.91 -8.53
C LYS A 171 0.10 14.09 -7.51
N LEU A 172 1.19 13.33 -7.65
CA LEU A 172 2.38 13.47 -6.78
C LEU A 172 3.29 14.63 -7.21
N GLU A 173 3.03 15.25 -8.36
CA GLU A 173 3.86 16.29 -8.97
C GLU A 173 5.33 15.83 -9.16
N LEU A 174 5.53 14.52 -9.39
CA LEU A 174 6.85 13.92 -9.57
C LEU A 174 7.20 13.83 -11.05
N SER A 175 8.02 14.77 -11.52
CA SER A 175 8.53 14.76 -12.90
C SER A 175 9.78 13.90 -13.10
N VAL A 176 10.37 13.40 -12.00
CA VAL A 176 11.62 12.62 -12.03
C VAL A 176 11.41 11.17 -12.44
N PHE A 177 10.17 10.66 -12.36
CA PHE A 177 9.84 9.30 -12.73
C PHE A 177 9.14 9.26 -14.09
N ASP A 178 9.64 8.39 -14.97
CA ASP A 178 9.01 8.12 -16.25
C ASP A 178 7.87 7.09 -16.07
N PRO A 179 6.61 7.45 -16.41
CA PRO A 179 5.50 6.50 -16.38
C PRO A 179 5.74 5.25 -17.24
N GLU A 180 6.48 5.37 -18.35
CA GLU A 180 6.80 4.23 -19.23
C GLU A 180 7.71 3.26 -18.50
N LEU A 181 8.81 3.75 -17.93
CA LEU A 181 9.76 2.93 -17.20
C LEU A 181 9.10 2.18 -16.04
N ILE A 182 8.21 2.84 -15.28
CA ILE A 182 7.49 2.18 -14.18
C ILE A 182 6.57 1.08 -14.73
N PHE A 183 5.89 1.33 -15.85
CA PHE A 183 5.04 0.33 -16.49
C PHE A 183 5.84 -0.86 -17.02
N GLU A 184 6.97 -0.60 -17.69
CA GLU A 184 7.89 -1.63 -18.19
C GLU A 184 8.42 -2.48 -17.03
N LEU A 185 8.97 -1.86 -15.97
CA LEU A 185 9.44 -2.59 -14.79
C LEU A 185 8.34 -3.48 -14.19
N ARG A 186 7.09 -3.02 -14.19
CA ARG A 186 5.94 -3.77 -13.67
C ARG A 186 5.55 -4.96 -14.55
N GLU A 187 5.62 -4.82 -15.88
CA GLU A 187 5.23 -5.88 -16.81
C GLU A 187 6.40 -6.82 -17.14
N GLU A 188 7.66 -6.37 -17.11
CA GLU A 188 8.86 -7.21 -17.17
C GLU A 188 8.97 -8.14 -15.96
N SER A 189 8.50 -7.68 -14.79
CA SER A 189 8.36 -8.53 -13.60
C SER A 189 7.45 -9.75 -13.82
N LYS A 190 6.72 -9.82 -14.95
CA LYS A 190 5.87 -10.96 -15.28
C LYS A 190 6.58 -12.16 -15.90
N TYR A 191 7.76 -11.95 -16.50
CA TYR A 191 8.59 -12.97 -17.16
C TYR A 191 9.73 -13.46 -16.27
#